data_AF-A0A1D2LX34-F1
#
_entry.id   AF-A0A1D2LX34-F1
#
_cell.length_a   1.000
_cell.length_b   1.000
_cell.length_c   1.000
_cell.angle_alpha   90.00
_cell.angle_beta   90.00
_cell.angle_gamma   90.00
#
_symmetry.space_group_name_H-M   'P 1'
#
loop_
_entity.id
_entity.type
_entity.pdbx_description
1 polymer ?
#
loop_
_entity_poly.entity_id
_entity_poly.type
_entity_poly.pdbx_seq_one_letter_code
_entity_poly.pdbx_strand_id
1 'polypeptide(L)'
;MIANNLAALLAERKIKITRLAKETGISRSTLTSIAQNDTKMIQLEVINQICMYLEITPEDFFVFVPIDVKITHEISNLQAGIEKGLLNFEFELDLFFDFITKKGTDTFEVAKTVSSKHILHTDEGTSVRLIIDMKDNSALFAEYERAIPTALRWNYMDILNSELSTSLSEALLDYFSQYFDVQDIILNTDFEFKITVFAMPF
;
A
#
# COMPACT_ATOMS: atom_id res chain seq x y z
N MET A 1 10.57 10.33 5.95
CA MET A 1 10.43 8.87 6.15
C MET A 1 11.78 8.21 6.45
N ILE A 2 11.74 7.12 7.22
CA ILE A 2 12.88 6.23 7.45
C ILE A 2 12.52 4.82 6.98
N ALA A 3 13.46 4.12 6.35
CA ALA A 3 13.32 2.72 5.94
C ALA A 3 14.60 1.96 6.26
N ASN A 4 14.54 0.64 6.23
CA ASN A 4 15.70 -0.23 6.32
C ASN A 4 15.95 -1.03 5.03
N ASN A 5 17.21 -1.40 4.84
CA ASN A 5 17.72 -2.12 3.68
C ASN A 5 17.89 -3.63 3.94
N LEU A 6 17.32 -4.20 5.01
CA LEU A 6 17.63 -5.57 5.44
C LEU A 6 17.35 -6.59 4.32
N ALA A 7 16.23 -6.48 3.61
CA ALA A 7 15.92 -7.37 2.50
C ALA A 7 17.00 -7.34 1.39
N ALA A 8 17.44 -6.13 1.01
CA ALA A 8 18.49 -5.96 0.00
C ALA A 8 19.83 -6.52 0.48
N LEU A 9 20.25 -6.18 1.70
CA LEU A 9 21.49 -6.65 2.32
C LEU A 9 21.55 -8.18 2.43
N LEU A 10 20.42 -8.81 2.77
CA LEU A 10 20.30 -10.26 2.82
C LEU A 10 20.39 -10.90 1.43
N ALA A 11 19.72 -10.29 0.43
CA ALA A 11 19.73 -10.78 -0.94
C ALA A 11 21.13 -10.72 -1.58
N GLU A 12 21.82 -9.58 -1.44
CA GLU A 12 23.19 -9.35 -1.95
C GLU A 12 24.17 -10.41 -1.43
N ARG A 13 23.98 -10.83 -0.18
CA ARG A 13 24.86 -11.78 0.51
C ARG A 13 24.35 -13.21 0.49
N LYS A 14 23.21 -13.47 -0.17
CA LYS A 14 22.55 -14.78 -0.25
C LYS A 14 22.26 -15.38 1.13
N ILE A 15 21.93 -14.53 2.10
CA ILE A 15 21.58 -14.93 3.46
C ILE A 15 20.06 -15.04 3.56
N LYS A 16 19.57 -16.20 4.01
CA LYS A 16 18.14 -16.38 4.27
C LYS A 16 17.78 -15.80 5.64
N ILE A 17 16.58 -15.24 5.77
CA ILE A 17 16.03 -14.78 7.06
C ILE A 17 16.11 -15.89 8.12
N THR A 18 15.86 -17.15 7.74
CA THR A 18 15.94 -18.28 8.67
C THR A 18 17.35 -18.51 9.23
N ARG A 19 18.39 -18.23 8.45
CA ARG A 19 19.78 -18.29 8.91
C ARG A 19 20.07 -17.13 9.85
N LEU A 20 19.71 -15.91 9.46
CA LEU A 20 19.88 -14.72 10.30
C LEU A 20 19.21 -14.92 11.67
N ALA A 21 17.96 -15.41 11.68
CA ALA A 21 17.20 -15.69 12.90
C ALA A 21 17.94 -16.67 13.83
N LYS A 22 18.48 -17.76 13.27
CA LYS A 22 19.21 -18.78 14.03
C LYS A 22 20.48 -18.21 14.67
N GLU A 23 21.25 -17.44 13.92
CA GLU A 23 22.57 -16.95 14.36
C GLU A 23 22.47 -15.74 15.30
N THR A 24 21.46 -14.89 15.12
CA THR A 24 21.25 -13.68 15.95
C THR A 24 20.35 -13.94 17.16
N GLY A 25 19.56 -15.01 17.15
CA GLY A 25 18.52 -15.27 18.16
C GLY A 25 17.27 -14.41 18.00
N ILE A 26 17.21 -13.51 17.02
CA ILE A 26 16.03 -12.70 16.72
C ILE A 26 14.97 -13.59 16.07
N SER A 27 13.71 -13.45 16.49
CA SER A 27 12.63 -14.25 15.93
C SER A 27 12.49 -14.06 14.41
N ARG A 28 12.10 -15.13 13.70
CA ARG A 28 11.89 -15.07 12.25
C ARG A 28 10.81 -14.05 11.88
N SER A 29 9.70 -14.00 12.62
CA SER A 29 8.61 -13.04 12.37
C SER A 29 9.10 -11.60 12.51
N THR A 30 9.86 -11.30 13.56
CA THR A 30 10.48 -9.97 13.74
C THR A 30 11.39 -9.60 12.58
N LEU A 31 12.30 -10.49 12.17
CA LEU A 31 13.20 -10.23 11.04
C LEU A 31 12.47 -10.10 9.71
N THR A 32 11.40 -10.87 9.50
CA THR A 32 10.53 -10.74 8.33
C THR A 32 9.87 -9.38 8.30
N SER A 33 9.20 -8.94 9.39
CA SER A 33 8.57 -7.62 9.44
C SER A 33 9.57 -6.48 9.32
N ILE A 34 10.78 -6.61 9.87
CA ILE A 34 11.88 -5.66 9.64
C ILE A 34 12.24 -5.65 8.16
N ALA A 35 12.55 -6.80 7.55
CA ALA A 35 12.96 -6.89 6.15
C ALA A 35 11.89 -6.33 5.18
N GLN A 36 10.62 -6.44 5.54
CA GLN A 36 9.49 -5.89 4.79
C GLN A 36 9.20 -4.42 5.08
N ASN A 37 9.93 -3.74 5.98
CA ASN A 37 9.64 -2.36 6.41
C ASN A 37 8.24 -2.19 7.07
N ASP A 38 7.66 -3.26 7.63
CA ASP A 38 6.33 -3.25 8.24
C ASP A 38 6.37 -2.97 9.76
N THR A 39 7.57 -2.85 10.32
CA THR A 39 7.75 -2.58 11.75
C THR A 39 7.70 -1.08 12.06
N LYS A 40 6.93 -0.70 13.09
CA LYS A 40 6.86 0.67 13.59
C LYS A 40 7.99 1.02 14.58
N MET A 41 8.64 0.00 15.13
CA MET A 41 9.68 0.16 16.15
C MET A 41 10.70 -0.97 16.04
N ILE A 42 11.99 -0.62 16.06
CA ILE A 42 13.08 -1.59 16.15
C ILE A 42 13.89 -1.26 17.40
N GLN A 43 14.08 -2.25 18.26
CA GLN A 43 14.93 -2.09 19.43
C GLN A 43 16.39 -1.92 19.01
N LEU A 44 17.14 -1.05 19.70
CA LEU A 44 18.56 -0.81 19.38
C LEU A 44 19.40 -2.09 19.46
N GLU A 45 19.09 -2.98 20.41
CA GLU A 45 19.75 -4.29 20.53
C GLU A 45 19.60 -5.13 19.25
N VAL A 46 18.40 -5.13 18.65
CA VAL A 46 18.12 -5.84 17.40
C VAL A 46 18.93 -5.24 16.24
N ILE A 47 19.00 -3.91 16.16
CA ILE A 47 19.82 -3.22 15.14
C ILE A 47 21.29 -3.58 15.33
N ASN A 48 21.78 -3.53 16.57
CA ASN A 48 23.17 -3.87 16.91
C ASN A 48 23.51 -5.31 16.50
N GLN A 49 22.67 -6.28 16.86
CA GLN A 49 22.86 -7.69 16.50
C GLN A 49 22.89 -7.91 14.98
N ILE A 50 21.97 -7.27 14.24
CA ILE A 50 21.94 -7.34 12.78
C ILE A 50 23.21 -6.70 12.20
N CYS A 51 23.60 -5.51 12.67
CA CYS A 51 24.79 -4.79 12.21
C CYS A 51 26.06 -5.61 12.44
N MET A 52 26.21 -6.21 13.63
CA MET A 52 27.34 -7.08 13.95
C MET A 52 27.39 -8.34 13.06
N TYR A 53 26.26 -9.03 12.91
CA TYR A 53 26.20 -10.24 12.09
C TYR A 53 26.50 -9.96 10.61
N LEU A 54 26.02 -8.83 10.13
CA LEU A 54 26.21 -8.39 8.76
C LEU A 54 27.52 -7.58 8.59
N GLU A 55 28.29 -7.29 9.62
CA GLU A 55 29.48 -6.44 9.50
C GLU A 55 29.18 -5.11 8.77
N ILE A 56 28.06 -4.47 9.12
CA ILE A 56 27.62 -3.19 8.56
C ILE A 56 27.44 -2.14 9.65
N THR A 57 27.28 -0.88 9.25
CA THR A 57 26.93 0.22 10.12
C THR A 57 25.41 0.50 10.09
N PRO A 58 24.89 1.28 11.06
CA PRO A 58 23.51 1.75 10.99
C PRO A 58 23.20 2.60 9.75
N GLU A 59 24.20 3.26 9.15
CA GLU A 59 24.05 4.04 7.91
C GLU A 59 23.80 3.13 6.70
N ASP A 60 24.42 1.95 6.66
CA ASP A 60 24.13 0.96 5.62
C ASP A 60 22.73 0.34 5.82
N PHE A 61 22.33 0.16 7.08
CA PHE A 61 21.06 -0.45 7.44
C PHE A 61 19.86 0.47 7.18
N PHE A 62 19.94 1.75 7.54
CA PHE A 62 18.85 2.70 7.41
C PHE A 62 19.04 3.66 6.24
N VAL A 63 17.94 3.95 5.55
CA VAL A 63 17.83 5.07 4.60
C VAL A 63 16.85 6.10 5.15
N PHE A 64 17.24 7.38 5.08
CA PHE A 64 16.38 8.49 5.43
C PHE A 64 16.11 9.35 4.20
N VAL A 65 14.82 9.63 3.95
CA VAL A 65 14.38 10.56 2.93
C VAL A 65 13.56 11.65 3.61
N PRO A 66 13.83 12.95 3.38
CA PRO A 66 13.18 14.06 4.07
C PRO A 66 11.78 14.38 3.50
N ILE A 67 11.04 13.34 3.13
CA ILE A 67 9.68 13.36 2.61
C ILE A 67 8.90 12.31 3.38
N ASP A 68 7.70 12.64 3.83
CA ASP A 68 6.70 11.66 4.26
C ASP A 68 5.56 11.64 3.24
N VAL A 69 4.97 10.46 3.02
CA VAL A 69 3.90 10.26 2.05
C VAL A 69 2.67 9.80 2.81
N LYS A 70 1.55 10.47 2.58
CA LYS A 70 0.24 10.08 3.07
C LYS A 70 -0.71 9.98 1.88
N ILE A 71 -1.46 8.89 1.81
CA ILE A 71 -2.49 8.72 0.80
C ILE A 71 -3.82 8.69 1.54
N THR A 72 -4.81 9.42 1.05
CA THR A 72 -6.19 9.35 1.54
C THR A 72 -7.14 9.18 0.38
N HIS A 73 -8.27 8.54 0.64
CA HIS A 73 -9.28 8.26 -0.36
C HIS A 73 -10.67 8.61 0.13
N GLU A 74 -11.55 8.92 -0.82
CA GLU A 74 -12.99 9.09 -0.61
C GLU A 74 -13.75 8.30 -1.67
N ILE A 75 -14.68 7.46 -1.23
CA ILE A 75 -15.61 6.74 -2.10
C ILE A 75 -16.95 7.47 -2.01
N SER A 76 -17.47 7.88 -3.16
CA SER A 76 -18.75 8.59 -3.26
C SER A 76 -19.60 8.05 -4.40
N ASN A 77 -20.87 8.45 -4.43
CA ASN A 77 -21.81 8.13 -5.51
C ASN A 77 -21.93 6.61 -5.83
N LEU A 78 -21.81 5.76 -4.81
CA LEU A 78 -21.88 4.30 -4.96
C LEU A 78 -23.28 3.85 -5.41
N GLN A 79 -23.30 3.06 -6.48
CA GLN A 79 -24.45 2.29 -6.94
C GLN A 79 -24.04 0.83 -7.02
N ALA A 80 -24.87 -0.06 -6.48
CA ALA A 80 -24.60 -1.48 -6.52
C ALA A 80 -25.86 -2.29 -6.84
N GLY A 81 -25.64 -3.45 -7.44
CA GLY A 81 -26.70 -4.40 -7.79
C GLY A 81 -26.15 -5.79 -8.00
N ILE A 82 -27.03 -6.79 -7.93
CA ILE A 82 -26.68 -8.18 -8.19
C ILE A 82 -27.33 -8.58 -9.51
N GLU A 83 -26.53 -8.92 -10.52
CA GLU A 83 -27.03 -9.42 -11.80
C GLU A 83 -26.50 -10.85 -12.03
N LYS A 84 -27.41 -11.81 -12.27
CA LYS A 84 -27.06 -13.23 -12.48
C LYS A 84 -26.19 -13.83 -11.37
N GLY A 85 -26.38 -13.37 -10.13
CA GLY A 85 -25.61 -13.82 -8.96
C GLY A 85 -24.24 -13.16 -8.82
N LEU A 86 -23.87 -12.21 -9.67
CA LEU A 86 -22.63 -11.43 -9.59
C LEU A 86 -22.91 -10.04 -9.05
N LEU A 87 -22.08 -9.60 -8.10
CA LEU A 87 -22.10 -8.23 -7.57
C LEU A 87 -21.49 -7.29 -8.61
N ASN A 88 -22.27 -6.30 -9.04
CA ASN A 88 -21.82 -5.18 -9.84
C ASN A 88 -21.93 -3.90 -9.04
N PHE A 89 -20.94 -3.02 -9.16
CA PHE A 89 -20.97 -1.70 -8.55
C PHE A 89 -20.28 -0.66 -9.42
N GLU A 90 -20.68 0.58 -9.21
CA GLU A 90 -20.07 1.78 -9.76
C GLU A 90 -19.95 2.83 -8.66
N PHE A 91 -18.82 3.50 -8.58
CA PHE A 91 -18.58 4.58 -7.61
C PHE A 91 -17.55 5.57 -8.14
N GLU A 92 -17.55 6.76 -7.55
CA GLU A 92 -16.52 7.76 -7.73
C GLU A 92 -15.48 7.61 -6.63
N LEU A 93 -14.20 7.66 -7.02
CA LEU A 93 -13.06 7.53 -6.14
C LEU A 93 -12.19 8.75 -6.29
N ASP A 94 -12.04 9.49 -5.20
CA ASP A 94 -11.06 10.57 -5.08
C ASP A 94 -9.86 10.07 -4.29
N LEU A 95 -8.66 10.30 -4.83
CA LEU A 95 -7.38 9.95 -4.21
C LEU A 95 -6.55 11.20 -4.01
N PHE A 96 -6.04 11.38 -2.81
CA PHE A 96 -5.15 12.48 -2.45
C PHE A 96 -3.79 11.91 -2.04
N PHE A 97 -2.75 12.34 -2.73
CA PHE A 97 -1.36 12.01 -2.44
C PHE A 97 -0.69 13.23 -1.84
N ASP A 98 -0.46 13.20 -0.52
CA ASP A 98 0.22 14.24 0.22
C ASP A 98 1.71 13.91 0.35
N PHE A 99 2.57 14.76 -0.19
CA PHE A 99 4.01 14.73 0.00
C PHE A 99 4.42 15.81 1.00
N ILE A 100 4.78 15.38 2.19
CA ILE A 100 5.04 16.24 3.34
C ILE A 100 6.54 16.43 3.48
N THR A 101 7.00 17.67 3.42
CA THR A 101 8.41 18.05 3.56
C THR A 101 8.57 19.15 4.61
N LYS A 102 9.82 19.51 4.93
CA LYS A 102 10.10 20.68 5.79
C LYS A 102 9.58 22.01 5.22
N LYS A 103 9.36 22.09 3.90
CA LYS A 103 8.90 23.32 3.23
C LYS A 103 7.37 23.46 3.24
N GLY A 104 6.65 22.38 3.53
CA GLY A 104 5.19 22.30 3.45
C GLY A 104 4.75 20.97 2.84
N THR A 105 3.46 20.90 2.51
CA THR A 105 2.83 19.74 1.89
C THR A 105 2.44 20.08 0.46
N ASP A 106 2.86 19.24 -0.48
CA ASP A 106 2.33 19.24 -1.84
C ASP A 106 1.28 18.12 -1.96
N THR A 107 0.06 18.48 -2.34
CA THR A 107 -1.06 17.54 -2.49
C THR A 107 -1.40 17.36 -3.95
N PHE A 108 -1.57 16.11 -4.36
CA PHE A 108 -1.99 15.73 -5.71
C PHE A 108 -3.29 14.96 -5.66
N GLU A 109 -4.28 15.39 -6.45
CA GLU A 109 -5.62 14.82 -6.44
C GLU A 109 -5.89 14.05 -7.74
N VAL A 110 -6.55 12.90 -7.61
CA VAL A 110 -7.04 12.13 -8.76
C VAL A 110 -8.46 11.65 -8.49
N ALA A 111 -9.39 12.14 -9.30
CA ALA A 111 -10.77 11.66 -9.34
C ALA A 111 -10.93 10.57 -10.41
N LYS A 112 -11.64 9.48 -10.08
CA LYS A 112 -11.88 8.37 -11.00
C LYS A 112 -13.21 7.67 -10.76
N THR A 113 -13.98 7.46 -11.83
CA THR A 113 -15.13 6.56 -11.81
C THR A 113 -14.68 5.10 -11.97
N VAL A 114 -15.00 4.27 -10.97
CA VAL A 114 -14.82 2.81 -10.97
C VAL A 114 -16.16 2.20 -11.36
N SER A 115 -16.16 1.25 -12.29
CA SER A 115 -17.37 0.61 -12.80
C SER A 115 -17.06 -0.78 -13.33
N SER A 116 -18.05 -1.52 -13.83
CA SER A 116 -17.93 -2.92 -14.28
C SER A 116 -16.75 -3.20 -15.22
N LYS A 117 -16.35 -2.23 -16.07
CA LYS A 117 -15.18 -2.35 -16.96
C LYS A 117 -13.84 -2.50 -16.22
N HIS A 118 -13.79 -2.15 -14.94
CA HIS A 118 -12.62 -2.23 -14.08
C HIS A 118 -12.65 -3.47 -13.17
N ILE A 119 -13.77 -4.19 -13.11
CA ILE A 119 -14.00 -5.32 -12.21
C ILE A 119 -13.72 -6.62 -12.95
N LEU A 120 -12.92 -7.48 -12.34
CA LEU A 120 -12.59 -8.81 -12.84
C LEU A 120 -12.97 -9.83 -11.78
N HIS A 121 -13.93 -10.68 -12.08
CA HIS A 121 -14.22 -11.84 -11.25
C HIS A 121 -13.29 -12.98 -11.65
N THR A 122 -12.58 -13.51 -10.67
CA THR A 122 -11.64 -14.63 -10.82
C THR A 122 -12.03 -15.73 -9.84
N ASP A 123 -11.48 -16.93 -10.03
CA ASP A 123 -11.67 -18.03 -9.08
C ASP A 123 -11.14 -17.70 -7.68
N GLU A 124 -10.26 -16.70 -7.56
CA GLU A 124 -9.64 -16.23 -6.32
C GLU A 124 -10.38 -15.05 -5.66
N GLY A 125 -11.42 -14.50 -6.30
CA GLY A 125 -12.19 -13.37 -5.78
C GLY A 125 -12.42 -12.25 -6.80
N THR A 126 -12.73 -11.05 -6.31
CA THR A 126 -13.02 -9.88 -7.15
C THR A 126 -11.84 -8.93 -7.18
N SER A 127 -11.23 -8.73 -8.35
CA SER A 127 -10.15 -7.78 -8.56
C SER A 127 -10.68 -6.49 -9.19
N VAL A 128 -10.24 -5.35 -8.67
CA VAL A 128 -10.57 -4.01 -9.18
C VAL A 128 -9.31 -3.38 -9.77
N ARG A 129 -9.30 -3.13 -11.08
CA ARG A 129 -8.14 -2.51 -11.74
C ARG A 129 -8.24 -0.98 -11.71
N LEU A 130 -7.31 -0.34 -11.00
CA LEU A 130 -7.20 1.12 -10.93
C LEU A 130 -5.97 1.62 -11.69
N ILE A 131 -6.21 2.18 -12.87
CA ILE A 131 -5.21 3.00 -13.59
C ILE A 131 -5.37 4.47 -13.19
N ILE A 132 -4.37 5.02 -12.51
CA ILE A 132 -4.32 6.40 -12.02
C ILE A 132 -3.39 7.17 -12.97
N ASP A 133 -3.91 8.21 -13.61
CA ASP A 133 -3.16 9.09 -14.49
C ASP A 133 -3.00 10.46 -13.82
N MET A 134 -1.80 10.72 -13.31
CA MET A 134 -1.46 11.94 -12.60
C MET A 134 -1.15 13.05 -13.60
N LYS A 135 -2.13 13.91 -13.86
CA LYS A 135 -2.01 15.02 -14.81
C LYS A 135 -1.52 16.29 -14.14
N ASP A 136 -1.99 16.56 -12.94
CA ASP A 136 -1.66 17.76 -12.21
C ASP A 136 -0.22 17.72 -11.74
N ASN A 137 0.56 18.69 -12.23
CA ASN A 137 1.98 18.85 -11.91
C ASN A 137 2.77 17.53 -11.95
N SER A 138 2.54 16.73 -13.01
CA SER A 138 3.08 15.37 -13.17
C SER A 138 4.61 15.31 -13.04
N ALA A 139 5.31 16.38 -13.41
CA ALA A 139 6.75 16.50 -13.26
C ALA A 139 7.19 16.54 -11.78
N LEU A 140 6.50 17.31 -10.93
CA LEU A 140 6.77 17.37 -9.49
C LEU A 140 6.38 16.06 -8.80
N PHE A 141 5.23 15.47 -9.17
CA PHE A 141 4.85 14.16 -8.66
C PHE A 141 5.93 13.11 -8.98
N ALA A 142 6.43 13.09 -10.22
CA ALA A 142 7.49 12.17 -10.63
C ALA A 142 8.82 12.45 -9.91
N GLU A 143 9.11 13.69 -9.51
CA GLU A 143 10.26 14.01 -8.65
C GLU A 143 10.10 13.35 -7.29
N TYR A 144 8.95 13.51 -6.65
CA TYR A 144 8.66 12.88 -5.38
C TYR A 144 8.69 11.35 -5.46
N GLU A 145 8.08 10.76 -6.49
CA GLU A 145 8.06 9.32 -6.70
C GLU A 145 9.47 8.73 -6.89
N ARG A 146 10.40 9.49 -7.49
CA ARG A 146 11.81 9.09 -7.61
C ARG A 146 12.57 9.20 -6.28
N ALA A 147 12.14 10.09 -5.39
CA ALA A 147 12.75 10.27 -4.08
C ALA A 147 12.34 9.18 -3.07
N ILE A 148 11.20 8.50 -3.27
CA ILE A 148 10.78 7.40 -2.40
C ILE A 148 11.78 6.23 -2.51
N PRO A 149 12.32 5.72 -1.39
CA PRO A 149 13.18 4.55 -1.40
C PRO A 149 12.48 3.35 -2.03
N THR A 150 13.17 2.62 -2.90
CA THR A 150 12.63 1.41 -3.55
C THR A 150 12.12 0.39 -2.52
N ALA A 151 12.75 0.31 -1.35
CA ALA A 151 12.35 -0.55 -0.25
C ALA A 151 10.98 -0.24 0.37
N LEU A 152 10.41 0.94 0.11
CA LEU A 152 9.09 1.37 0.61
C LEU A 152 8.02 1.44 -0.48
N ARG A 153 8.40 1.35 -1.76
CA ARG A 153 7.48 1.61 -2.89
C ARG A 153 6.27 0.65 -2.90
N TRP A 154 6.51 -0.62 -2.61
CA TRP A 154 5.46 -1.65 -2.57
C TRP A 154 4.55 -1.51 -1.35
N ASN A 155 5.10 -1.16 -0.20
CA ASN A 155 4.37 -1.05 1.06
C ASN A 155 3.22 -0.04 0.97
N TYR A 156 3.43 1.10 0.30
CA TYR A 156 2.38 2.10 0.13
C TYR A 156 1.21 1.59 -0.71
N MET A 157 1.48 0.78 -1.73
CA MET A 157 0.42 0.21 -2.58
C MET A 157 -0.35 -0.88 -1.84
N ASP A 158 0.33 -1.69 -1.02
CA ASP A 158 -0.34 -2.72 -0.20
C ASP A 158 -1.23 -2.10 0.88
N ILE A 159 -0.76 -1.03 1.53
CA ILE A 159 -1.57 -0.26 2.50
C ILE A 159 -2.79 0.33 1.81
N LEU A 160 -2.61 1.03 0.69
CA LEU A 160 -3.71 1.62 -0.06
C LEU A 160 -4.72 0.56 -0.54
N ASN A 161 -4.24 -0.59 -1.01
CA ASN A 161 -5.10 -1.72 -1.39
C ASN A 161 -5.96 -2.20 -0.20
N SER A 162 -5.33 -2.41 0.96
CA SER A 162 -6.04 -2.82 2.18
C SER A 162 -7.08 -1.79 2.63
N GLU A 163 -6.74 -0.51 2.59
CA GLU A 163 -7.62 0.59 2.97
C GLU A 163 -8.81 0.72 2.00
N LEU A 164 -8.57 0.70 0.68
CA LEU A 164 -9.64 0.74 -0.33
C LEU A 164 -10.56 -0.47 -0.26
N SER A 165 -10.02 -1.67 -0.04
CA SER A 165 -10.81 -2.90 0.13
C SER A 165 -11.73 -2.81 1.33
N THR A 166 -11.22 -2.32 2.46
CA THR A 166 -12.02 -2.10 3.66
C THR A 166 -13.12 -1.07 3.40
N SER A 167 -12.77 0.10 2.87
CA SER A 167 -13.73 1.18 2.64
C SER A 167 -14.81 0.83 1.61
N LEU A 168 -14.47 0.11 0.54
CA LEU A 168 -15.47 -0.33 -0.44
C LEU A 168 -16.43 -1.35 0.18
N SER A 169 -15.91 -2.28 0.99
CA SER A 169 -16.72 -3.27 1.69
C SER A 169 -17.70 -2.61 2.66
N GLU A 170 -17.24 -1.63 3.43
CA GLU A 170 -18.07 -0.83 4.33
C GLU A 170 -19.14 -0.04 3.56
N ALA A 171 -18.76 0.62 2.45
CA ALA A 171 -19.68 1.39 1.63
C ALA A 171 -20.76 0.51 0.98
N LEU A 172 -20.41 -0.69 0.52
CA LEU A 172 -21.37 -1.66 -0.02
C LEU A 172 -22.33 -2.17 1.06
N LEU A 173 -21.82 -2.45 2.26
CA LEU A 173 -22.65 -2.87 3.39
C LEU A 173 -23.67 -1.78 3.75
N ASP A 174 -23.22 -0.52 3.84
CA ASP A 174 -24.10 0.62 4.08
C ASP A 174 -25.16 0.76 2.97
N TYR A 175 -24.74 0.70 1.70
CA TYR A 175 -25.67 0.77 0.56
C TYR A 175 -26.74 -0.31 0.60
N PHE A 176 -26.37 -1.59 0.79
CA PHE A 176 -27.36 -2.67 0.79
C PHE A 176 -28.25 -2.67 2.04
N SER A 177 -27.76 -2.15 3.17
CA SER A 177 -28.57 -2.01 4.39
C SER A 177 -29.77 -1.07 4.23
N GLN A 178 -29.77 -0.21 3.21
CA GLN A 178 -30.90 0.65 2.86
C GLN A 178 -32.04 -0.11 2.18
N TYR A 179 -31.76 -1.30 1.62
CA TYR A 179 -32.70 -2.11 0.84
C TYR A 179 -33.03 -3.46 1.50
N PHE A 180 -32.13 -3.99 2.34
CA PHE A 180 -32.26 -5.28 3.01
C PHE A 180 -31.92 -5.13 4.50
N ASP A 181 -32.48 -5.99 5.35
CA ASP A 181 -32.08 -6.04 6.77
C ASP A 181 -30.62 -6.51 6.89
N VAL A 182 -29.85 -5.85 7.75
CA VAL A 182 -28.39 -6.06 7.90
C VAL A 182 -28.03 -7.52 8.21
N GLN A 183 -28.91 -8.26 8.91
CA GLN A 183 -28.68 -9.67 9.26
C GLN A 183 -28.75 -10.62 8.05
N ASP A 184 -29.35 -10.19 6.94
CA ASP A 184 -29.49 -10.98 5.72
C ASP A 184 -28.34 -10.73 4.72
N ILE A 185 -27.47 -9.76 5.01
CA ILE A 185 -26.40 -9.34 4.11
C ILE A 185 -25.07 -10.00 4.54
N ILE A 186 -24.66 -11.03 3.80
CA ILE A 186 -23.31 -11.59 3.90
C ILE A 186 -22.53 -11.16 2.65
N LEU A 187 -21.77 -10.07 2.77
CA LEU A 187 -20.81 -9.64 1.75
C LEU A 187 -19.44 -10.21 2.11
N ASN A 188 -19.11 -11.37 1.52
CA ASN A 188 -17.78 -11.97 1.67
C ASN A 188 -16.93 -11.57 0.47
N THR A 189 -16.51 -10.30 0.43
CA THR A 189 -15.76 -9.73 -0.68
C THR A 189 -14.45 -9.15 -0.20
N ASP A 190 -13.38 -9.93 -0.31
CA ASP A 190 -12.03 -9.39 -0.30
C ASP A 190 -11.77 -8.83 -1.70
N PHE A 191 -11.72 -7.50 -1.81
CA PHE A 191 -11.38 -6.82 -3.07
C PHE A 191 -9.87 -6.70 -3.21
N GLU A 192 -9.35 -7.11 -4.36
CA GLU A 192 -7.93 -6.91 -4.72
C GLU A 192 -7.80 -5.75 -5.70
N PHE A 193 -7.34 -4.60 -5.22
CA PHE A 193 -7.06 -3.41 -6.02
C PHE A 193 -5.69 -3.53 -6.71
N LYS A 194 -5.72 -3.66 -8.03
CA LYS A 194 -4.51 -3.61 -8.87
C LYS A 194 -4.29 -2.18 -9.32
N ILE A 195 -3.50 -1.46 -8.53
CA ILE A 195 -3.23 -0.02 -8.70
C ILE A 195 -2.00 0.18 -9.57
N THR A 196 -2.13 1.00 -10.61
CA THR A 196 -1.01 1.43 -11.46
C THR A 196 -1.07 2.94 -11.61
N VAL A 197 -0.03 3.63 -11.16
CA VAL A 197 0.08 5.09 -11.24
C VAL A 197 1.01 5.46 -12.39
N PHE A 198 0.57 6.39 -13.24
CA PHE A 198 1.36 6.99 -14.29
C PHE A 198 1.49 8.49 -14.01
N ALA A 199 2.72 9.00 -14.11
CA ALA A 199 3.00 10.44 -14.09
C ALA A 199 3.96 10.72 -15.26
N MET A 200 3.40 11.00 -16.44
CA MET A 200 4.22 11.35 -17.60
C MET A 200 4.34 12.87 -17.68
N PRO A 201 5.57 13.44 -17.62
CA PRO A 201 5.78 14.81 -18.06
C PRO A 201 5.62 14.79 -19.58
N PHE A 202 4.57 15.46 -20.09
CA PHE A 202 4.48 15.76 -21.52
C PHE A 202 5.57 16.75 -21.92
#